data_AF-A0A523MHX7-F1
#
_entry.id   AF-A0A523MHX7-F1
#
_cell.length_a   1.000
_cell.length_b   1.000
_cell.length_c   1.000
_cell.angle_alpha   90.00
_cell.angle_beta   90.00
_cell.angle_gamma   90.00
#
_symmetry.space_group_name_H-M   'P 1'
#
loop_
_entity.id
_entity.type
_entity.pdbx_description
1 polymer ?
#
loop_
_entity_poly.entity_id
_entity_poly.type
_entity_poly.pdbx_seq_one_letter_code
_entity_poly.pdbx_strand_id
1 'polypeptide(L)'
;MINETVAMLARKLAESVPPGLRSVREDLEKNFRGVLKAGLGKMDLVTREEFEVQEAVLARTRAKLKGLEERLESLEKAPATKKAPAKKSSKKKAAGKKAARKKTVGK
;
A
#
# COMPACT_ATOMS: atom_id res chain seq x y z
N MET A 1 -16.96 10.29 16.55
CA MET A 1 -18.06 10.28 15.56
C MET A 1 -19.20 9.32 15.90
N ILE A 2 -18.98 8.09 16.36
CA ILE A 2 -20.07 7.12 16.66
C ILE A 2 -21.03 7.62 17.76
N ASN A 3 -20.55 8.36 18.76
CA ASN A 3 -21.40 8.86 19.85
C ASN A 3 -22.44 9.91 19.44
N GLU A 4 -22.19 10.66 18.36
CA GLU A 4 -23.10 11.69 17.83
C GLU A 4 -24.15 11.07 16.91
N THR A 5 -23.74 10.15 16.04
CA THR A 5 -24.67 9.44 15.14
C THR A 5 -25.68 8.61 15.93
N VAL A 6 -25.24 7.95 17.00
CA VAL A 6 -26.12 7.19 17.89
C VAL A 6 -27.10 8.10 18.64
N ALA A 7 -26.69 9.31 19.03
CA ALA A 7 -27.59 10.27 19.66
C ALA A 7 -28.66 10.78 18.68
N MET A 8 -28.29 11.07 17.43
CA MET A 8 -29.25 11.47 16.39
C MET A 8 -30.26 10.38 16.06
N LEU A 9 -29.81 9.12 15.98
CA LEU A 9 -30.68 7.96 15.77
C LEU A 9 -31.66 7.76 16.93
N ALA A 10 -31.16 7.83 18.17
CA ALA A 10 -31.99 7.73 19.37
C ALA A 10 -33.07 8.82 19.42
N ARG A 11 -32.70 10.07 19.10
CA ARG A 11 -33.65 11.19 19.03
C ARG A 11 -34.71 11.02 17.95
N LYS A 12 -34.31 10.55 16.76
CA LYS A 12 -35.24 10.30 15.64
C LYS A 12 -36.22 9.15 15.96
N LEU A 13 -35.76 8.13 16.67
CA LEU A 13 -36.61 7.07 17.20
C LEU A 13 -37.59 7.60 18.25
N ALA A 14 -37.12 8.45 19.17
CA ALA A 14 -37.96 9.09 20.18
C ALA A 14 -39.02 10.04 19.56
N GLU A 15 -38.73 10.65 18.41
CA GLU A 15 -39.68 11.49 17.66
C GLU A 15 -40.79 10.68 16.97
N SER A 16 -40.55 9.41 16.68
CA SER A 16 -41.55 8.50 16.12
C SER A 16 -42.49 7.87 17.16
N VAL A 17 -42.35 8.23 18.44
CA VAL A 17 -43.16 7.69 19.54
C VAL A 17 -44.55 8.35 19.59
N PRO A 18 -45.65 7.58 19.81
CA PRO A 18 -47.02 8.10 19.89
C PRO A 18 -47.19 9.25 20.90
N PRO A 19 -48.14 10.19 20.65
CA PRO A 19 -48.31 11.40 21.45
C PRO A 19 -48.63 11.14 22.94
N GLY A 20 -49.19 9.98 23.27
CA GLY A 20 -49.47 9.56 24.65
C GLY A 20 -48.24 9.24 25.50
N LEU A 21 -47.05 9.09 24.89
CA LEU A 21 -45.80 8.77 25.59
C LEU A 21 -44.79 9.93 25.61
N ARG A 22 -45.22 11.16 25.28
CA ARG A 22 -44.34 12.34 25.24
C ARG A 22 -43.71 12.67 26.59
N SER A 23 -44.39 12.38 27.71
CA SER A 23 -43.88 12.59 29.07
C SER A 23 -42.69 11.67 29.43
N VAL A 24 -42.53 10.54 28.73
CA VAL A 24 -41.43 9.58 28.92
C VAL A 24 -40.44 9.57 27.75
N ARG A 25 -40.54 10.56 26.84
CA ARG A 25 -39.69 10.68 25.65
C ARG A 25 -38.20 10.71 25.99
N GLU A 26 -37.84 11.45 27.04
CA GLU A 26 -36.45 11.65 27.44
C GLU A 26 -35.83 10.35 28.00
N ASP A 27 -36.62 9.56 28.72
CA ASP A 27 -36.20 8.25 29.22
C ASP A 27 -36.14 7.20 28.10
N LEU A 28 -37.07 7.26 27.15
CA LEU A 28 -37.02 6.46 25.92
C LEU A 28 -35.76 6.75 25.11
N GLU A 29 -35.40 8.03 24.92
CA GLU A 29 -34.19 8.42 24.21
C GLU A 29 -32.92 7.86 24.88
N LYS A 30 -32.82 7.99 26.22
CA LYS A 30 -31.70 7.41 26.99
C LYS A 30 -31.63 5.90 26.84
N ASN A 31 -32.77 5.21 26.94
CA ASN A 31 -32.84 3.76 26.79
C ASN A 31 -32.47 3.32 25.37
N PHE A 32 -33.00 3.98 24.34
CA PHE A 32 -32.63 3.72 22.95
C PHE A 32 -31.15 3.97 22.68
N ARG A 33 -30.56 5.00 23.28
CA ARG A 33 -29.11 5.25 23.17
C ARG A 33 -28.30 4.09 23.76
N GLY A 34 -28.71 3.57 24.92
CA GLY A 34 -28.08 2.41 25.55
C GLY A 34 -28.20 1.14 24.69
N VAL A 35 -29.40 0.87 24.19
CA VAL A 35 -29.68 -0.30 23.32
C VAL A 35 -28.93 -0.19 22.00
N LEU A 36 -28.90 0.98 21.35
CA LEU A 36 -28.16 1.19 20.10
C LEU A 36 -26.65 1.02 20.29
N LYS A 37 -26.09 1.52 21.41
CA LYS A 37 -24.66 1.30 21.72
C LYS A 37 -24.37 -0.19 21.94
N ALA A 38 -25.21 -0.89 22.70
CA ALA A 38 -25.04 -2.31 22.97
C ALA A 38 -25.28 -3.17 21.73
N GLY A 39 -26.23 -2.81 20.87
CA GLY A 39 -26.53 -3.50 19.62
C GLY A 39 -25.44 -3.31 18.58
N LEU A 40 -25.00 -2.07 18.36
CA LEU A 40 -23.88 -1.77 17.47
C LEU A 40 -22.58 -2.41 17.96
N GLY A 41 -22.30 -2.40 19.27
CA GLY A 41 -21.13 -3.09 19.83
C GLY A 41 -21.16 -4.62 19.71
N LYS A 42 -22.32 -5.23 19.43
CA LYS A 42 -22.47 -6.66 19.15
C LYS A 42 -22.45 -7.00 17.66
N MET A 43 -22.53 -5.98 16.79
CA MET A 43 -22.33 -6.18 15.36
C MET A 43 -20.82 -6.30 15.10
N ASP A 44 -20.46 -7.01 14.03
CA ASP A 44 -19.06 -7.19 13.61
C ASP A 44 -18.51 -5.89 12.99
N LEU A 45 -18.41 -4.86 13.83
CA LEU A 45 -17.99 -3.53 13.43
C LEU A 45 -16.47 -3.50 13.37
N VAL A 46 -15.95 -3.39 12.15
CA VAL A 46 -14.54 -3.07 11.93
C VAL A 46 -14.31 -1.62 12.34
N THR A 47 -13.38 -1.40 13.26
CA THR A 47 -13.02 -0.04 13.68
C THR A 47 -12.40 0.72 12.52
N ARG A 48 -12.47 2.06 12.58
CA ARG A 48 -11.86 2.90 11.56
C ARG A 48 -10.34 2.67 11.48
N GLU A 49 -9.70 2.44 12.61
CA GLU A 49 -8.26 2.15 12.67
C GLU A 49 -7.92 0.80 12.00
N GLU A 50 -8.70 -0.25 12.25
CA GLU A 50 -8.50 -1.56 11.60
C GLU A 50 -8.69 -1.48 10.08
N PHE A 51 -9.67 -0.70 9.62
CA PHE A 51 -9.87 -0.45 8.19
C PHE A 51 -8.65 0.24 7.56
N GLU A 52 -8.10 1.28 8.22
CA GLU A 52 -6.93 2.02 7.75
C GLU A 52 -5.67 1.16 7.72
N VAL A 53 -5.51 0.23 8.68
CA VAL A 53 -4.42 -0.75 8.65
C VAL A 53 -4.54 -1.67 7.43
N GLN A 54 -5.74 -2.17 7.12
CA GLN A 54 -5.95 -3.02 5.95
C GLN A 54 -5.70 -2.26 4.64
N GLU A 55 -6.13 -1.01 4.55
CA GLU A 55 -5.84 -0.13 3.42
C GLU A 55 -4.33 0.07 3.23
N ALA A 56 -3.60 0.33 4.30
CA ALA A 56 -2.15 0.49 4.26
C ALA A 56 -1.44 -0.81 3.83
N VAL A 57 -1.92 -1.97 4.29
CA VAL A 57 -1.41 -3.28 3.87
C VAL A 57 -1.63 -3.47 2.37
N LEU A 58 -2.83 -3.16 1.86
CA LEU A 58 -3.14 -3.25 0.42
C LEU A 58 -2.31 -2.27 -0.42
N ALA A 59 -2.09 -1.05 0.06
CA ALA A 59 -1.23 -0.08 -0.61
C ALA A 59 0.21 -0.61 -0.72
N ARG A 60 0.73 -1.20 0.36
CA ARG A 60 2.07 -1.79 0.38
C ARG A 60 2.18 -3.00 -0.55
N THR A 61 1.18 -3.87 -0.62
CA THR A 61 1.22 -5.03 -1.53
C THR A 61 1.16 -4.60 -2.99
N ARG A 62 0.35 -3.58 -3.34
CA ARG A 62 0.33 -2.99 -4.69
C ARG A 62 1.68 -2.38 -5.08
N ALA A 63 2.32 -1.65 -4.16
CA ALA A 63 3.65 -1.09 -4.42
C ALA A 63 4.71 -2.19 -4.67
N LYS A 64 4.65 -3.29 -3.90
CA LYS A 64 5.53 -4.44 -4.11
C LYS A 64 5.25 -5.17 -5.43
N LEU A 65 3.99 -5.35 -5.79
CA LEU A 65 3.60 -5.96 -7.08
C LEU A 65 4.16 -5.14 -8.24
N LYS A 66 3.96 -3.82 -8.22
CA LYS A 66 4.51 -2.94 -9.25
C LYS A 66 6.05 -3.06 -9.38
N GLY A 67 6.76 -3.09 -8.25
CA GLY A 67 8.22 -3.28 -8.28
C GLY A 67 8.66 -4.66 -8.79
N LEU A 68 7.84 -5.70 -8.61
CA LEU A 68 8.10 -7.02 -9.17
C LEU A 68 7.76 -7.07 -10.66
N GLU A 69 6.68 -6.42 -11.10
CA GLU A 69 6.33 -6.27 -12.52
C GLU A 69 7.42 -5.52 -13.28
N GLU A 70 7.96 -4.43 -12.73
CA GLU A 70 9.09 -3.70 -13.32
C GLU A 70 10.35 -4.57 -13.43
N ARG A 71 10.63 -5.39 -12.40
CA ARG A 71 11.73 -6.36 -12.44
C ARG A 71 11.49 -7.44 -13.49
N LEU A 72 10.27 -7.96 -13.58
CA LEU A 72 9.91 -8.96 -14.57
C LEU A 72 10.08 -8.40 -15.99
N GLU A 73 9.56 -7.21 -16.26
CA GLU A 73 9.76 -6.52 -17.54
C GLU A 73 11.24 -6.31 -17.85
N SER A 74 12.06 -5.93 -16.86
CA SER A 74 13.50 -5.74 -17.06
C SER A 74 14.22 -7.05 -17.43
N LEU A 75 13.74 -8.18 -16.92
CA LEU A 75 14.29 -9.51 -17.18
C LEU A 75 13.76 -10.11 -18.48
N GLU A 76 12.50 -9.88 -18.82
CA GLU A 76 11.89 -10.29 -20.09
C GLU A 76 12.43 -9.48 -21.28
N LYS A 77 12.75 -8.20 -21.06
CA LYS A 77 13.41 -7.33 -22.04
C LYS A 77 14.93 -7.55 -22.11
N ALA A 78 15.53 -8.19 -21.11
CA ALA A 78 16.92 -8.62 -21.20
C ALA A 78 16.99 -9.84 -22.13
N PRO A 79 17.53 -9.72 -23.35
CA PRO A 79 17.63 -10.87 -24.24
C PRO A 79 18.48 -11.92 -23.55
N ALA A 80 18.04 -13.17 -23.60
CA ALA A 80 18.67 -14.37 -23.04
C ALA A 80 20.11 -14.58 -23.56
N THR A 81 21.05 -13.70 -23.18
CA THR A 81 22.47 -13.78 -23.48
C THR A 81 23.25 -12.91 -22.50
N LYS A 82 23.90 -13.55 -21.52
CA LYS A 82 25.36 -13.48 -21.33
C LYS A 82 25.81 -14.28 -20.09
N LYS A 83 26.26 -15.50 -20.41
CA LYS A 83 27.51 -16.17 -19.98
C LYS A 83 27.86 -16.22 -18.47
N ALA A 84 27.86 -17.46 -17.99
CA ALA A 84 28.67 -17.97 -16.89
C ALA A 84 30.13 -17.44 -16.88
N PRO A 85 30.73 -17.18 -15.70
CA PRO A 85 32.16 -16.93 -15.59
C PRO A 85 32.90 -18.26 -15.42
N ALA A 86 33.46 -18.80 -16.51
CA ALA A 86 34.34 -19.96 -16.47
C ALA A 86 35.78 -19.59 -16.92
N LYS A 87 36.65 -19.51 -15.90
CA LYS A 87 38.11 -19.74 -15.85
C LYS A 87 38.99 -19.65 -17.12
N LYS A 88 40.04 -18.83 -16.96
CA LYS A 88 41.47 -19.03 -17.26
C LYS A 88 41.86 -19.83 -18.53
N SER A 89 42.52 -19.14 -19.46
CA SER A 89 43.76 -19.65 -20.06
C SER A 89 44.65 -18.51 -20.55
N SER A 90 45.90 -18.61 -20.15
CA SER A 90 47.05 -17.82 -20.59
C SER A 90 47.44 -18.18 -22.03
N LYS A 91 48.25 -17.29 -22.63
CA LYS A 91 49.33 -17.55 -23.61
C LYS A 91 49.12 -16.91 -25.00
N LYS A 92 50.12 -16.08 -25.35
CA LYS A 92 50.73 -15.90 -26.69
C LYS A 92 50.28 -14.71 -27.55
N LYS A 93 50.99 -13.57 -27.45
CA LYS A 93 51.86 -13.09 -28.55
C LYS A 93 52.77 -11.93 -28.11
N ALA A 94 54.06 -12.21 -28.12
CA ALA A 94 55.09 -11.23 -28.33
C ALA A 94 55.06 -10.71 -29.78
N ALA A 95 55.79 -9.60 -30.00
CA ALA A 95 56.33 -9.10 -31.27
C ALA A 95 55.48 -8.09 -32.06
N GLY A 96 55.82 -6.80 -31.86
CA GLY A 96 56.42 -6.00 -32.93
C GLY A 96 55.51 -5.02 -33.67
N LYS A 97 55.74 -3.71 -33.47
CA LYS A 97 56.05 -2.80 -34.60
C LYS A 97 56.65 -1.48 -34.12
N LYS A 98 57.89 -1.24 -34.51
CA LYS A 98 58.55 0.07 -34.60
C LYS A 98 57.85 0.90 -35.69
N ALA A 99 57.50 2.14 -35.39
CA ALA A 99 57.29 3.29 -36.30
C ALA A 99 57.13 4.52 -35.38
N ALA A 100 57.67 5.72 -35.60
CA ALA A 100 58.34 6.29 -36.75
C ALA A 100 59.34 7.35 -36.26
N ARG A 101 60.39 7.50 -37.06
CA ARG A 101 61.58 8.32 -36.89
C ARG A 101 61.24 9.73 -37.40
N LYS A 102 61.24 10.76 -36.54
CA LYS A 102 61.16 12.16 -36.99
C LYS A 102 62.57 12.66 -37.31
N LYS A 103 62.93 12.63 -38.60
CA LYS A 103 64.11 13.32 -39.17
C LYS A 103 63.60 14.45 -40.07
N THR A 104 63.99 15.68 -39.74
CA THR A 104 64.14 16.89 -40.59
C THR A 104 64.85 17.88 -39.63
N VAL A 105 66.17 18.16 -39.59
CA VAL A 105 67.24 18.52 -40.56
C VAL A 105 66.97 19.78 -41.38
N GLY A 106 67.83 20.79 -41.15
CA GLY A 106 68.15 21.94 -42.01
C GLY A 106 67.38 23.21 -41.65
N LYS A 107 67.96 24.35 -41.27
CA LYS A 107 69.32 24.89 -41.37
C LYS A 107 69.51 25.91 -40.25
#